data_AF-A0A662MTM4-F1
#
_entry.id   AF-A0A662MTM4-F1
#
_cell.length_a   1.000
_cell.length_b   1.000
_cell.length_c   1.000
_cell.angle_alpha   90.00
_cell.angle_beta   90.00
_cell.angle_gamma   90.00
#
_symmetry.space_group_name_H-M   'P 1'
#
loop_
_entity.id
_entity.type
_entity.pdbx_description
1 polymer ?
#
loop_
_entity_poly.entity_id
_entity_poly.type
_entity_poly.pdbx_seq_one_letter_code
_entity_poly.pdbx_strand_id
1 'polypeptide(L)'
;MKEDAFSLIPDPPQEAVDMAKKLKRLVGRYYSVLESSFDEKGFYFTVILDKKTHPDNFEALRLALKKMNMFPRVVSKEGEWVIAIFRYPERGRYSIRVNILLLALTVFTTFWAGAILWEDYWGGSAGALEVLTHPRALLYGGLSFGLPLMAILGTHELGHYFVSRRHNVDASLPFFIPIPPLIAPFGTFGALISVRENIPNRRALVEIGAAGPIAGFMMALPVIYIGLKLSTKTLTPDELSGMHYIINLPLIFYFFLKFIPLQQNAALHPTAIAGWIGVFVTALNLLPMGQLDGGHIVRGVFGERAKQISLGFI
;
A
#
# COMPACT_ATOMS: atom_id res chain seq x y z
N MET A 1 35.86 -5.11 -56.81
CA MET A 1 36.17 -4.05 -55.83
C MET A 1 34.89 -3.45 -55.28
N LYS A 2 34.37 -4.01 -54.19
CA LYS A 2 33.50 -3.32 -53.22
C LYS A 2 33.74 -4.01 -51.88
N GLU A 3 34.90 -3.69 -51.32
CA GLU A 3 35.23 -3.93 -49.92
C GLU A 3 34.59 -2.83 -49.07
N ASP A 4 34.19 -3.24 -47.87
CA ASP A 4 34.10 -2.47 -46.63
C ASP A 4 33.04 -1.37 -46.51
N ALA A 5 31.86 -1.80 -46.06
CA ALA A 5 30.99 -1.00 -45.21
C ALA A 5 30.74 -1.75 -43.89
N PHE A 6 31.83 -2.01 -43.16
CA PHE A 6 31.77 -2.40 -41.75
C PHE A 6 32.00 -1.16 -40.87
N SER A 7 31.18 -1.07 -39.82
CA SER A 7 31.38 -0.29 -38.59
C SER A 7 31.53 1.23 -38.68
N LEU A 8 30.45 1.94 -38.33
CA LEU A 8 30.53 3.12 -37.46
C LEU A 8 29.34 3.07 -36.48
N ILE A 9 29.28 2.01 -35.66
CA ILE A 9 28.64 2.17 -34.36
C ILE A 9 29.63 3.02 -33.57
N PRO A 10 29.27 4.23 -33.12
CA PRO A 10 30.19 5.06 -32.34
C PRO A 10 30.70 4.24 -31.16
N ASP A 11 32.01 4.30 -30.93
CA ASP A 11 32.60 3.61 -29.79
C ASP A 11 31.82 3.98 -28.52
N PRO A 12 31.45 3.00 -27.71
CA PRO A 12 30.68 3.26 -26.52
C PRO A 12 31.45 4.23 -25.62
N PRO A 13 30.78 5.20 -24.97
CA PRO A 13 31.45 6.17 -24.10
C PRO A 13 32.39 5.46 -23.13
N GLN A 14 33.61 5.97 -22.93
CA GLN A 14 34.62 5.35 -22.07
C GLN A 14 34.07 5.01 -20.66
N GLU A 15 33.19 5.87 -20.13
CA GLU A 15 32.47 5.65 -18.88
C GLU A 15 31.61 4.37 -18.87
N ALA A 16 30.97 4.03 -19.99
CA ALA A 16 30.16 2.82 -20.13
C ALA A 16 31.05 1.58 -20.12
N VAL A 17 32.22 1.64 -20.77
CA VAL A 17 33.21 0.55 -20.79
C VAL A 17 33.77 0.27 -19.39
N ASP A 18 34.10 1.33 -18.65
CA ASP A 18 34.62 1.20 -17.29
C ASP A 18 33.55 0.73 -16.30
N MET A 19 32.31 1.20 -16.47
CA MET A 19 31.16 0.69 -15.72
C MET A 19 30.91 -0.80 -16.03
N ALA A 20 30.97 -1.22 -17.30
CA ALA A 20 30.83 -2.62 -17.69
C ALA A 20 31.88 -3.52 -17.02
N LYS A 21 33.15 -3.09 -16.99
CA LYS A 21 34.23 -3.82 -16.29
C LYS A 21 33.96 -3.93 -14.79
N LYS A 22 33.50 -2.84 -14.16
CA LYS A 22 33.14 -2.82 -12.73
C LYS A 22 31.97 -3.76 -12.42
N LEU A 23 30.93 -3.74 -13.26
CA LEU A 23 29.78 -4.62 -13.15
C LEU A 23 30.15 -6.09 -13.38
N LYS A 24 30.98 -6.39 -14.40
CA LYS A 24 31.49 -7.75 -14.64
C LYS A 24 32.21 -8.31 -13.43
N ARG A 25 33.07 -7.52 -12.78
CA ARG A 25 33.74 -7.90 -11.52
C ARG A 25 32.75 -8.13 -10.39
N LEU A 26 31.69 -7.34 -10.30
CA LEU A 26 30.68 -7.48 -9.25
C LEU A 26 29.82 -8.73 -9.44
N VAL A 27 29.30 -8.95 -10.65
CA VAL A 27 28.52 -10.14 -11.01
C VAL A 27 29.37 -11.40 -10.83
N GLY A 28 30.65 -11.35 -11.25
CA GLY A 28 31.62 -12.43 -11.09
C GLY A 28 31.88 -12.89 -9.66
N ARG A 29 31.51 -12.10 -8.64
CA ARG A 29 31.58 -12.53 -7.23
C ARG A 29 30.47 -13.49 -6.83
N TYR A 30 29.36 -13.48 -7.56
CA TYR A 30 28.14 -14.21 -7.22
C TYR A 30 27.76 -15.26 -8.28
N TYR A 31 28.17 -15.05 -9.53
CA TYR A 31 27.83 -15.90 -10.67
C TYR A 31 29.03 -16.08 -11.61
N SER A 32 29.12 -17.25 -12.25
CA SER A 32 30.05 -17.49 -13.36
C SER A 32 29.52 -16.79 -14.62
N VAL A 33 30.21 -15.74 -15.05
CA VAL A 33 29.86 -14.95 -16.24
C VAL A 33 30.45 -15.60 -17.49
N LEU A 34 29.60 -16.03 -18.41
CA LEU A 34 29.99 -16.58 -19.72
C LEU A 34 30.27 -15.46 -20.71
N GLU A 35 29.29 -14.58 -20.87
CA GLU A 35 29.35 -13.45 -21.80
C GLU A 35 28.83 -12.18 -21.15
N SER A 36 29.30 -11.04 -21.65
CA SER A 36 28.82 -9.73 -21.23
C SER A 36 28.63 -8.84 -22.45
N SER A 37 27.44 -8.28 -22.61
CA SER A 37 27.12 -7.29 -23.63
C SER A 37 26.44 -6.08 -22.98
N PHE A 38 26.39 -4.95 -23.66
CA PHE A 38 25.65 -3.79 -23.17
C PHE A 38 25.11 -2.99 -24.36
N ASP A 39 23.97 -2.34 -24.16
CA ASP A 39 23.31 -1.46 -25.11
C ASP A 39 22.89 -0.15 -24.41
N GLU A 40 22.14 0.69 -25.11
CA GLU A 40 21.58 1.93 -24.54
C GLU A 40 20.60 1.68 -23.37
N LYS A 41 19.99 0.49 -23.31
CA LYS A 41 18.97 0.14 -22.31
C LYS A 41 19.60 -0.42 -21.03
N GLY A 42 20.76 -1.09 -21.10
CA GLY A 42 21.44 -1.61 -19.93
C GLY A 42 22.63 -2.53 -20.21
N PHE A 43 23.10 -3.19 -19.15
CA PHE A 43 24.21 -4.15 -19.21
C PHE A 43 23.66 -5.57 -19.05
N TYR A 44 24.06 -6.50 -19.91
CA TYR A 44 23.59 -7.88 -19.91
C TYR A 44 24.75 -8.82 -19.63
N PHE A 45 24.56 -9.72 -18.67
CA PHE A 45 25.54 -10.72 -18.28
C PHE A 45 24.91 -12.10 -18.40
N THR A 46 25.37 -12.89 -19.37
CA THR A 46 24.99 -14.29 -19.48
C THR A 46 25.71 -15.06 -18.39
N VAL A 47 24.96 -15.75 -17.54
CA VAL A 47 25.50 -16.42 -16.35
C VAL A 47 25.01 -17.86 -16.26
N ILE A 48 25.83 -18.72 -15.67
CA ILE A 48 25.38 -20.07 -15.29
C ILE A 48 24.54 -19.94 -14.01
N LEU A 49 23.23 -20.23 -14.11
CA LEU A 49 22.36 -20.33 -12.95
C LEU A 49 22.41 -21.73 -12.36
N ASP A 50 23.12 -21.89 -11.23
CA ASP A 50 23.04 -23.13 -10.45
C ASP A 50 21.74 -23.13 -9.60
N LYS A 51 20.97 -24.22 -9.67
CA LYS A 51 19.61 -24.33 -9.10
C LYS A 51 19.58 -24.23 -7.57
N LYS A 52 20.71 -24.44 -6.87
CA LYS A 52 20.77 -24.51 -5.40
C LYS A 52 21.21 -23.21 -4.69
N THR A 53 21.93 -22.32 -5.35
CA THR A 53 22.50 -21.07 -4.77
C THR A 53 21.80 -19.80 -5.25
N HIS A 54 20.75 -19.97 -6.06
CA HIS A 54 20.07 -18.90 -6.80
C HIS A 54 19.51 -17.73 -5.96
N PRO A 55 18.86 -17.91 -4.79
CA PRO A 55 18.16 -16.81 -4.13
C PRO A 55 19.09 -15.85 -3.37
N ASP A 56 20.02 -16.39 -2.58
CA ASP A 56 20.87 -15.60 -1.69
C ASP A 56 21.94 -14.82 -2.46
N ASN A 57 22.52 -15.46 -3.49
CA ASN A 57 23.47 -14.80 -4.39
C ASN A 57 22.81 -13.67 -5.19
N PHE A 58 21.54 -13.85 -5.61
CA PHE A 58 20.81 -12.81 -6.33
C PHE A 58 20.51 -11.61 -5.42
N GLU A 59 20.13 -11.87 -4.18
CA GLU A 59 19.87 -10.81 -3.20
C GLU A 59 21.16 -10.02 -2.90
N ALA A 60 22.26 -10.71 -2.60
CA ALA A 60 23.55 -10.07 -2.35
C ALA A 60 24.03 -9.22 -3.55
N LEU A 61 23.84 -9.71 -4.77
CA LEU A 61 24.10 -8.94 -5.99
C LEU A 61 23.19 -7.71 -6.08
N ARG A 62 21.89 -7.86 -5.80
CA ARG A 62 20.91 -6.77 -5.80
C ARG A 62 21.28 -5.67 -4.81
N LEU A 63 21.66 -6.01 -3.58
CA LEU A 63 22.08 -5.03 -2.57
C LEU A 63 23.36 -4.31 -2.96
N ALA A 64 24.32 -5.02 -3.58
CA ALA A 64 25.54 -4.40 -4.05
C ALA A 64 25.29 -3.43 -5.22
N LEU A 65 24.43 -3.81 -6.17
CA LEU A 65 24.01 -2.96 -7.29
C LEU A 65 23.17 -1.75 -6.84
N LYS A 66 22.37 -1.91 -5.78
CA LYS A 66 21.58 -0.82 -5.20
C LYS A 66 22.47 0.35 -4.75
N LYS A 67 23.66 0.08 -4.22
CA LYS A 67 24.65 1.13 -3.87
C LYS A 67 25.16 1.92 -5.07
N MET A 68 25.02 1.36 -6.28
CA MET A 68 25.39 1.97 -7.55
C MET A 68 24.19 2.55 -8.31
N ASN A 69 23.01 2.65 -7.67
CA ASN A 69 21.75 3.05 -8.29
C ASN A 69 21.34 2.17 -9.49
N MET A 70 21.58 0.86 -9.37
CA MET A 70 21.28 -0.15 -10.39
C MET A 70 20.50 -1.34 -9.80
N PHE A 71 19.79 -2.07 -10.65
CA PHE A 71 19.07 -3.28 -10.25
C PHE A 71 19.24 -4.42 -11.26
N PRO A 72 19.39 -5.68 -10.79
CA PRO A 72 19.43 -6.85 -11.64
C PRO A 72 18.01 -7.38 -11.92
N ARG A 73 17.84 -8.01 -13.09
CA ARG A 73 16.66 -8.77 -13.49
C ARG A 73 17.10 -10.02 -14.24
N VAL A 74 16.57 -11.17 -13.85
CA VAL A 74 16.76 -12.40 -14.61
C VAL A 74 15.82 -12.37 -15.81
N VAL A 75 16.37 -12.54 -17.01
CA VAL A 75 15.64 -12.61 -18.28
C VAL A 75 16.09 -13.85 -19.05
N SER A 76 15.17 -14.47 -19.78
CA SER A 76 15.49 -15.56 -20.71
C SER A 76 15.72 -14.98 -22.09
N LYS A 77 16.92 -15.16 -22.65
CA LYS A 77 17.27 -14.75 -24.02
C LYS A 77 17.78 -15.98 -24.76
N GLU A 78 17.13 -16.36 -25.85
CA GLU A 78 17.54 -17.49 -26.72
C GLU A 78 17.70 -18.85 -25.99
N GLY A 79 16.96 -19.05 -24.89
CA GLY A 79 17.02 -20.29 -24.09
C GLY A 79 18.06 -20.27 -22.96
N GLU A 80 18.88 -19.21 -22.88
CA GLU A 80 19.83 -18.98 -21.80
C GLU A 80 19.29 -17.97 -20.78
N TRP A 81 19.70 -18.16 -19.53
CA TRP A 81 19.36 -17.24 -18.45
C TRP A 81 20.41 -16.13 -18.33
N VAL A 82 19.95 -14.90 -18.50
CA VAL A 82 20.80 -13.71 -18.50
C VAL A 82 20.40 -12.82 -17.34
N ILE A 83 21.39 -12.30 -16.61
CA ILE A 83 21.19 -11.22 -15.64
C ILE A 83 21.35 -9.89 -16.39
N ALA A 84 20.22 -9.23 -16.63
CA ALA A 84 20.18 -7.87 -17.15
C ALA A 84 20.24 -6.87 -15.99
N ILE A 85 21.12 -5.88 -16.07
CA ILE A 85 21.31 -4.84 -15.07
C ILE A 85 20.93 -3.50 -15.68
N PHE A 86 20.00 -2.83 -15.01
CA PHE A 86 19.45 -1.54 -15.41
C PHE A 86 19.77 -0.48 -14.36
N ARG A 87 19.78 0.80 -14.76
CA ARG A 87 19.77 1.91 -13.79
C ARG A 87 18.36 2.06 -13.23
N TYR A 88 18.25 2.40 -11.94
CA TYR A 88 16.95 2.82 -11.42
C TYR A 88 16.50 4.09 -12.15
N PRO A 89 15.23 4.18 -12.59
CA PRO A 89 14.71 5.45 -13.09
C PRO A 89 14.82 6.50 -11.99
N GLU A 90 15.25 7.70 -12.34
CA GLU A 90 15.28 8.85 -11.42
C GLU A 90 13.84 9.23 -11.05
N ARG A 91 13.28 8.58 -10.03
CA ARG A 91 11.98 8.98 -9.48
C ARG A 91 12.19 10.15 -8.55
N GLY A 92 11.65 11.31 -8.90
CA GLY A 92 11.65 12.49 -8.05
C GLY A 92 11.07 12.17 -6.67
N ARG A 93 11.76 12.59 -5.61
CA ARG A 93 11.22 12.51 -4.25
C ARG A 93 10.18 13.61 -4.09
N TYR A 94 8.92 13.25 -3.83
CA TYR A 94 7.94 14.23 -3.38
C TYR A 94 8.46 14.93 -2.12
N SER A 95 8.30 16.25 -2.07
CA SER A 95 8.71 17.06 -0.93
C SER A 95 7.95 16.61 0.32
N ILE A 96 8.66 16.47 1.45
CA ILE A 96 8.05 16.15 2.75
C ILE A 96 6.91 17.11 3.12
N ARG A 97 6.97 18.35 2.62
CA ARG A 97 5.93 19.36 2.80
C ARG A 97 4.59 18.94 2.19
N VAL A 98 4.61 18.25 1.05
CA VAL A 98 3.40 17.73 0.39
C VAL A 98 2.74 16.68 1.27
N ASN A 99 3.53 15.75 1.83
CA ASN A 99 3.00 14.70 2.71
C ASN A 99 2.38 15.29 3.98
N ILE A 100 3.04 16.29 4.58
CA ILE A 100 2.53 16.98 5.77
C ILE A 100 1.23 17.74 5.43
N LEU A 101 1.19 18.46 4.30
CA LEU A 101 -0.01 19.17 3.86
C LEU A 101 -1.17 18.21 3.62
N LEU A 102 -0.94 17.11 2.90
CA LEU A 102 -1.95 16.09 2.64
C LEU A 102 -2.45 15.45 3.94
N LEU A 103 -1.55 15.10 4.87
CA LEU A 103 -1.93 14.59 6.18
C LEU A 103 -2.81 15.59 6.95
N ALA A 104 -2.41 16.88 7.00
CA ALA A 104 -3.18 17.91 7.68
C ALA A 104 -4.57 18.08 7.06
N LEU A 105 -4.66 18.08 5.73
CA LEU A 105 -5.94 18.12 5.02
C LEU A 105 -6.79 16.88 5.32
N THR A 106 -6.20 15.68 5.39
CA THR A 106 -6.94 14.46 5.68
C THR A 106 -7.43 14.43 7.12
N VAL A 107 -6.62 14.89 8.08
CA VAL A 107 -7.06 15.07 9.47
C VAL A 107 -8.25 16.02 9.51
N PHE A 108 -8.17 17.16 8.80
CA PHE A 108 -9.28 18.11 8.74
C PHE A 108 -10.56 17.48 8.14
N THR A 109 -10.46 16.82 6.99
CA THR A 109 -11.64 16.25 6.31
C THR A 109 -12.24 15.07 7.07
N THR A 110 -11.43 14.26 7.76
CA THR A 110 -11.92 13.16 8.61
C THR A 110 -12.53 13.68 9.92
N PHE A 111 -12.00 14.75 10.51
CA PHE A 111 -12.62 15.41 11.66
C PHE A 111 -13.95 16.04 11.29
N TRP A 112 -14.02 16.64 10.11
CA TRP A 112 -15.25 17.19 9.56
C TRP A 112 -16.30 16.09 9.34
N ALA A 113 -15.95 14.97 8.71
CA ALA A 113 -16.85 13.82 8.59
C ALA A 113 -17.30 13.30 9.95
N GLY A 114 -16.38 13.20 10.91
CA GLY A 114 -16.67 12.78 12.28
C GLY A 114 -17.63 13.72 12.99
N ALA A 115 -17.58 15.03 12.71
CA ALA A 115 -18.48 16.01 13.30
C ALA A 115 -19.93 15.80 12.85
N ILE A 116 -20.14 15.46 11.58
CA ILE A 116 -21.46 15.11 11.04
C ILE A 116 -21.99 13.86 11.76
N LEU A 117 -21.17 12.82 11.88
CA LEU A 117 -21.54 11.58 12.57
C LEU A 117 -21.82 11.81 14.06
N TRP A 118 -21.10 12.74 14.70
CA TRP A 118 -21.31 13.09 16.09
C TRP A 118 -22.64 13.83 16.30
N GLU A 119 -22.96 14.81 15.46
CA GLU A 119 -24.26 15.50 15.49
C GLU A 119 -25.41 14.51 15.26
N ASP A 120 -25.31 13.69 14.21
CA ASP A 120 -26.30 12.65 13.91
C ASP A 120 -26.50 11.68 15.08
N TYR A 121 -25.39 11.25 15.70
CA TYR A 121 -25.43 10.42 16.90
C TYR A 121 -26.19 11.08 18.04
N TRP A 122 -26.15 12.40 18.21
CA TRP A 122 -26.90 13.09 19.27
C TRP A 122 -28.27 13.63 18.83
N GLY A 123 -28.72 13.29 17.61
CA GLY A 123 -30.02 13.72 17.07
C GLY A 123 -29.99 15.14 16.49
N GLY A 124 -28.81 15.70 16.25
CA GLY A 124 -28.62 16.93 15.50
C GLY A 124 -28.84 16.71 14.01
N SER A 125 -29.31 17.75 13.31
CA SER A 125 -29.58 17.73 11.86
C SER A 125 -28.70 18.71 11.08
N ALA A 126 -27.59 19.13 11.68
CA ALA A 126 -26.68 20.11 11.08
C ALA A 126 -26.14 19.59 9.74
N GLY A 127 -26.28 20.40 8.69
CA GLY A 127 -25.77 20.06 7.38
C GLY A 127 -24.23 20.00 7.35
N ALA A 128 -23.66 19.37 6.31
CA ALA A 128 -22.21 19.24 6.19
C ALA A 128 -21.46 20.57 6.27
N LEU A 129 -21.97 21.67 5.71
CA LEU A 129 -21.31 22.98 5.84
C LEU A 129 -21.56 23.66 7.19
N GLU A 130 -22.74 23.45 7.77
CA GLU A 130 -23.16 24.06 9.02
C GLU A 130 -22.34 23.53 10.21
N VAL A 131 -22.05 22.22 10.24
CA VAL A 131 -21.29 21.59 11.32
C VAL A 131 -19.87 22.18 11.49
N LEU A 132 -19.31 22.80 10.45
CA LEU A 132 -18.01 23.48 10.54
C LEU A 132 -18.04 24.67 11.51
N THR A 133 -19.22 25.23 11.77
CA THR A 133 -19.41 26.32 12.75
C THR A 133 -19.58 25.80 14.17
N HIS A 134 -19.66 24.47 14.39
CA HIS A 134 -19.83 23.84 15.69
C HIS A 134 -18.48 23.31 16.21
N PRO A 135 -17.71 24.11 16.98
CA PRO A 135 -16.36 23.71 17.42
C PRO A 135 -16.37 22.46 18.31
N ARG A 136 -17.44 22.25 19.08
CA ARG A 136 -17.60 21.05 19.91
C ARG A 136 -17.83 19.80 19.07
N ALA A 137 -18.64 19.88 18.02
CA ALA A 137 -18.88 18.76 17.12
C ALA A 137 -17.59 18.38 16.36
N LEU A 138 -16.82 19.36 15.90
CA LEU A 138 -15.51 19.12 15.29
C LEU A 138 -14.54 18.44 16.25
N LEU A 139 -14.47 18.88 17.51
CA LEU A 139 -13.61 18.27 18.50
C LEU A 139 -14.04 16.84 18.82
N TYR A 140 -15.29 16.63 19.22
CA TYR A 140 -15.77 15.30 19.61
C TYR A 140 -15.88 14.33 18.45
N GLY A 141 -16.31 14.79 17.26
CA GLY A 141 -16.28 14.02 16.03
C GLY A 141 -14.86 13.65 15.61
N GLY A 142 -13.92 14.58 15.74
CA GLY A 142 -12.50 14.32 15.55
C GLY A 142 -11.96 13.25 16.50
N LEU A 143 -12.26 13.34 17.79
CA LEU A 143 -11.80 12.36 18.79
C LEU A 143 -12.48 11.00 18.65
N SER A 144 -13.78 10.99 18.35
CA SER A 144 -14.59 9.77 18.30
C SER A 144 -14.51 9.04 16.96
N PHE A 145 -14.28 9.72 15.85
CA PHE A 145 -14.23 9.13 14.51
C PHE A 145 -12.90 9.39 13.79
N GLY A 146 -12.49 10.66 13.69
CA GLY A 146 -11.33 11.06 12.90
C GLY A 146 -10.03 10.41 13.38
N LEU A 147 -9.73 10.51 14.68
CA LEU A 147 -8.55 9.90 15.29
C LEU A 147 -8.55 8.37 15.17
N PRO A 148 -9.63 7.64 15.54
CA PRO A 148 -9.68 6.20 15.34
C PRO A 148 -9.48 5.76 13.88
N LEU A 149 -10.12 6.45 12.92
CA LEU A 149 -9.99 6.12 11.50
C LEU A 149 -8.55 6.37 11.02
N MET A 150 -7.96 7.52 11.37
CA MET A 150 -6.58 7.86 11.04
C MET A 150 -5.58 6.89 11.70
N ALA A 151 -5.86 6.41 12.91
CA ALA A 151 -5.04 5.40 13.57
C ALA A 151 -5.06 4.07 12.81
N ILE A 152 -6.23 3.62 12.34
CA ILE A 152 -6.35 2.39 11.56
C ILE A 152 -5.60 2.52 10.22
N LEU A 153 -5.89 3.57 9.45
CA LEU A 153 -5.27 3.80 8.14
C LEU A 153 -3.76 4.03 8.26
N GLY A 154 -3.34 4.83 9.24
CA GLY A 154 -1.93 5.10 9.50
C GLY A 154 -1.19 3.82 9.89
N THR A 155 -1.78 2.98 10.75
CA THR A 155 -1.17 1.70 11.16
C THR A 155 -1.10 0.71 9.99
N HIS A 156 -2.11 0.69 9.11
CA HIS A 156 -2.10 -0.08 7.86
C HIS A 156 -0.89 0.29 7.00
N GLU A 157 -0.73 1.57 6.66
CA GLU A 157 0.40 2.01 5.84
C GLU A 157 1.75 1.82 6.55
N LEU A 158 1.83 2.07 7.86
CA LEU A 158 3.04 1.79 8.63
C LEU A 158 3.42 0.31 8.59
N GLY A 159 2.44 -0.61 8.57
CA GLY A 159 2.67 -2.04 8.36
C GLY A 159 3.43 -2.31 7.06
N HIS A 160 2.97 -1.76 5.94
CA HIS A 160 3.68 -1.84 4.67
C HIS A 160 5.07 -1.21 4.74
N TYR A 161 5.20 -0.03 5.35
CA TYR A 161 6.47 0.68 5.47
C TYR A 161 7.52 -0.14 6.21
N PHE A 162 7.20 -0.65 7.41
CA PHE A 162 8.15 -1.40 8.23
C PHE A 162 8.59 -2.70 7.58
N VAL A 163 7.65 -3.45 6.97
CA VAL A 163 7.99 -4.72 6.30
C VAL A 163 8.76 -4.47 5.00
N SER A 164 8.45 -3.41 4.25
CA SER A 164 9.25 -3.01 3.09
C SER A 164 10.70 -2.68 3.47
N ARG A 165 10.90 -1.94 4.57
CA ARG A 165 12.23 -1.61 5.09
C ARG A 165 12.99 -2.85 5.53
N ARG A 166 12.32 -3.82 6.16
CA ARG A 166 12.91 -5.12 6.52
C ARG A 166 13.41 -5.90 5.29
N HIS A 167 12.72 -5.77 4.15
CA HIS A 167 13.11 -6.37 2.87
C HIS A 167 14.03 -5.50 2.02
N ASN A 168 14.59 -4.42 2.57
CA ASN A 168 15.45 -3.48 1.86
C ASN A 168 14.81 -2.90 0.58
N VAL A 169 13.48 -2.73 0.59
CA VAL A 169 12.70 -2.07 -0.47
C VAL A 169 12.46 -0.62 -0.06
N ASP A 170 12.79 0.34 -0.93
CA ASP A 170 12.50 1.75 -0.67
C ASP A 170 10.99 2.02 -0.81
N ALA A 171 10.40 2.47 0.30
CA ALA A 171 9.00 2.81 0.43
C ALA A 171 8.87 4.30 0.79
N SER A 172 7.91 4.99 0.18
CA SER A 172 7.61 6.36 0.59
C SER A 172 6.99 6.42 1.99
N LEU A 173 6.96 7.61 2.57
CA LEU A 173 6.01 7.89 3.65
C LEU A 173 4.57 7.79 3.12
N PRO A 174 3.57 7.52 3.99
CA PRO A 174 2.17 7.45 3.58
C PRO A 174 1.69 8.77 2.97
N PHE A 175 1.02 8.67 1.83
CA PHE A 175 0.29 9.77 1.22
C PHE A 175 -1.19 9.61 1.55
N PHE A 176 -1.70 10.46 2.44
CA PHE A 176 -3.11 10.49 2.76
C PHE A 176 -3.88 11.24 1.67
N ILE A 177 -5.07 10.75 1.32
CA ILE A 177 -5.91 11.34 0.26
C ILE A 177 -7.11 12.00 0.93
N PRO A 178 -7.09 13.34 1.13
CA PRO A 178 -8.18 14.07 1.75
C PRO A 178 -9.36 14.17 0.81
N ILE A 179 -10.58 13.93 1.32
CA ILE A 179 -11.81 14.15 0.56
C ILE A 179 -12.83 14.79 1.46
N PRO A 180 -13.39 15.95 1.08
CA PRO A 180 -14.46 16.56 1.86
C PRO A 180 -15.66 15.62 2.02
N PRO A 181 -16.33 15.61 3.19
CA PRO A 181 -17.55 14.83 3.42
C PRO A 181 -18.70 15.16 2.46
N LEU A 182 -18.64 16.27 1.71
CA LEU A 182 -19.57 16.58 0.63
C LEU A 182 -19.46 15.60 -0.56
N ILE A 183 -18.29 15.00 -0.76
CA ILE A 183 -18.01 14.12 -1.91
C ILE A 183 -18.00 12.65 -1.46
N ALA A 184 -17.35 12.36 -0.33
CA ALA A 184 -17.29 11.01 0.24
C ALA A 184 -17.56 11.05 1.75
N PRO A 185 -18.47 10.22 2.27
CA PRO A 185 -19.01 10.36 3.63
C PRO A 185 -17.97 10.21 4.76
N PHE A 186 -16.82 9.60 4.47
CA PHE A 186 -15.82 9.23 5.49
C PHE A 186 -14.67 10.23 5.63
N GLY A 187 -14.64 11.27 4.79
CA GLY A 187 -13.60 12.30 4.86
C GLY A 187 -12.25 11.92 4.22
N THR A 188 -12.11 10.73 3.62
CA THR A 188 -10.86 10.27 2.97
C THR A 188 -11.09 9.08 2.05
N PHE A 189 -10.23 8.89 1.04
CA PHE A 189 -10.09 7.61 0.32
C PHE A 189 -9.06 6.66 0.93
N GLY A 190 -8.50 7.02 2.08
CA GLY A 190 -7.44 6.27 2.73
C GLY A 190 -6.07 6.91 2.52
N ALA A 191 -5.05 6.10 2.67
CA ALA A 191 -3.67 6.46 2.44
C ALA A 191 -3.03 5.43 1.52
N LEU A 192 -1.98 5.83 0.81
CA LEU A 192 -1.23 4.95 -0.06
C LEU A 192 0.27 5.19 0.14
N ILE A 193 1.03 4.10 0.21
CA ILE A 193 2.48 4.12 0.04
C ILE A 193 2.82 3.84 -1.43
N SER A 194 3.76 4.62 -1.97
CA SER A 194 4.38 4.33 -3.24
C SER A 194 5.58 3.39 -3.03
N VAL A 195 5.46 2.16 -3.54
CA VAL A 195 6.60 1.24 -3.64
C VAL A 195 7.51 1.71 -4.78
N ARG A 196 8.73 2.12 -4.45
CA ARG A 196 9.64 2.80 -5.39
C ARG A 196 10.56 1.87 -6.14
N GLU A 197 10.69 0.64 -5.67
CA GLU A 197 11.60 -0.37 -6.18
C GLU A 197 10.85 -1.66 -6.50
N ASN A 198 11.43 -2.50 -7.35
CA ASN A 198 10.88 -3.82 -7.60
C ASN A 198 11.02 -4.70 -6.35
N ILE A 199 9.94 -5.37 -5.98
CA ILE A 199 9.92 -6.28 -4.83
C ILE A 199 10.79 -7.50 -5.16
N PRO A 200 11.75 -7.87 -4.29
CA PRO A 200 12.87 -8.73 -4.67
C PRO A 200 12.48 -10.18 -4.95
N ASN A 201 11.45 -10.71 -4.28
CA ASN A 201 11.02 -12.09 -4.43
C ASN A 201 9.55 -12.25 -4.03
N ARG A 202 8.98 -13.42 -4.39
CA ARG A 202 7.57 -13.74 -4.10
C ARG A 202 7.25 -13.72 -2.61
N ARG A 203 8.19 -14.12 -1.75
CA ARG A 203 8.00 -14.10 -0.30
C ARG A 203 7.86 -12.66 0.22
N ALA A 204 8.75 -11.76 -0.17
CA ALA A 204 8.66 -10.34 0.16
C ALA A 204 7.36 -9.72 -0.38
N LEU A 205 6.88 -10.16 -1.55
CA LEU A 205 5.61 -9.71 -2.11
C LEU A 205 4.41 -10.08 -1.24
N VAL A 206 4.36 -11.33 -0.75
CA VAL A 206 3.31 -11.77 0.19
C VAL A 206 3.45 -11.06 1.53
N GLU A 207 4.65 -11.01 2.10
CA GLU A 207 4.88 -10.42 3.43
C GLU A 207 4.56 -8.92 3.44
N ILE A 208 5.00 -8.16 2.44
CA ILE A 208 4.68 -6.73 2.32
C ILE A 208 3.18 -6.55 2.07
N GLY A 209 2.58 -7.33 1.16
CA GLY A 209 1.15 -7.23 0.86
C GLY A 209 0.25 -7.56 2.05
N ALA A 210 0.61 -8.55 2.88
CA ALA A 210 -0.16 -8.91 4.06
C ALA A 210 0.04 -7.97 5.26
N ALA A 211 1.20 -7.31 5.35
CA ALA A 211 1.58 -6.52 6.52
C ALA A 211 0.59 -5.39 6.84
N GLY A 212 0.20 -4.61 5.85
CA GLY A 212 -0.73 -3.50 6.05
C GLY A 212 -2.10 -3.95 6.49
N PRO A 213 -2.79 -4.85 5.74
CA PRO A 213 -4.07 -5.40 6.13
C PRO A 213 -4.09 -6.00 7.54
N ILE A 214 -3.05 -6.75 7.92
CA ILE A 214 -2.93 -7.32 9.27
C ILE A 214 -2.81 -6.20 10.31
N ALA A 215 -1.93 -5.23 10.10
CA ALA A 215 -1.70 -4.14 11.04
C ALA A 215 -2.96 -3.26 11.21
N GLY A 216 -3.60 -2.87 10.10
CA GLY A 216 -4.84 -2.10 10.10
C GLY A 216 -5.98 -2.85 10.78
N PHE A 217 -6.17 -4.13 10.46
CA PHE A 217 -7.20 -4.97 11.09
C PHE A 217 -6.98 -5.11 12.59
N MET A 218 -5.74 -5.36 13.03
CA MET A 218 -5.40 -5.45 14.46
C MET A 218 -5.68 -4.15 15.21
N MET A 219 -5.49 -2.98 14.57
CA MET A 219 -5.86 -1.69 15.14
C MET A 219 -7.39 -1.47 15.14
N ALA A 220 -8.11 -2.00 14.15
CA ALA A 220 -9.57 -1.89 14.10
C ALA A 220 -10.26 -2.66 15.23
N LEU A 221 -9.71 -3.80 15.68
CA LEU A 221 -10.30 -4.61 16.76
C LEU A 221 -10.58 -3.82 18.07
N PRO A 222 -9.59 -3.15 18.70
CA PRO A 222 -9.85 -2.36 19.90
C PRO A 222 -10.76 -1.15 19.62
N VAL A 223 -10.67 -0.53 18.43
CA VAL A 223 -11.55 0.58 18.03
C VAL A 223 -13.01 0.12 17.98
N ILE A 224 -13.29 -1.04 17.36
CA ILE A 224 -14.64 -1.62 17.32
C ILE A 224 -15.12 -1.94 18.73
N TYR A 225 -14.29 -2.59 19.54
CA TYR A 225 -14.64 -2.94 20.91
C TYR A 225 -15.04 -1.71 21.74
N ILE A 226 -14.22 -0.66 21.71
CA ILE A 226 -14.47 0.61 22.40
C ILE A 226 -15.74 1.28 21.84
N GLY A 227 -15.86 1.33 20.51
CA GLY A 227 -17.02 1.93 19.84
C GLY A 227 -18.34 1.25 20.21
N LEU A 228 -18.36 -0.08 20.26
CA LEU A 228 -19.55 -0.84 20.69
C LEU A 228 -19.88 -0.57 22.16
N LYS A 229 -18.90 -0.46 23.05
CA LYS A 229 -19.13 -0.09 24.45
C LYS A 229 -19.69 1.33 24.61
N LEU A 230 -19.31 2.25 23.73
CA LEU A 230 -19.80 3.63 23.71
C LEU A 230 -21.15 3.78 23.00
N SER A 231 -21.65 2.72 22.34
CA SER A 231 -22.91 2.74 21.58
C SER A 231 -24.12 2.59 22.52
N THR A 232 -24.40 3.63 23.30
CA THR A 232 -25.42 3.61 24.35
C THR A 232 -26.75 4.26 23.96
N LYS A 233 -26.78 5.06 22.89
CA LYS A 233 -28.01 5.69 22.41
C LYS A 233 -28.92 4.65 21.74
N THR A 234 -30.20 4.73 22.07
CA THR A 234 -31.29 4.00 21.40
C THR A 234 -32.06 4.98 20.53
N LEU A 235 -32.27 4.61 19.26
CA LEU A 235 -32.98 5.44 18.30
C LEU A 235 -34.48 5.45 18.59
N THR A 236 -35.10 6.62 18.47
CA THR A 236 -36.54 6.78 18.53
C THR A 236 -37.21 6.27 17.24
N PRO A 237 -38.52 5.95 17.27
CA PRO A 237 -39.26 5.56 16.06
C PRO A 237 -39.14 6.56 14.91
N ASP A 238 -39.13 7.86 15.21
CA ASP A 238 -38.99 8.92 14.21
C ASP A 238 -37.59 8.91 13.58
N GLU A 239 -36.53 8.74 14.38
CA GLU A 239 -35.16 8.60 13.87
C GLU A 239 -34.98 7.34 13.01
N LEU A 240 -35.62 6.23 13.38
CA LEU A 240 -35.60 4.99 12.59
C LEU A 240 -36.29 5.14 11.23
N SER A 241 -37.36 5.93 11.18
CA SER A 241 -38.11 6.18 9.93
C SER A 241 -37.36 7.06 8.93
N GLY A 242 -36.45 7.92 9.41
CA GLY A 242 -35.56 8.73 8.57
C GLY A 242 -34.25 8.05 8.15
N MET A 243 -33.89 6.93 8.78
CA MET A 243 -32.62 6.23 8.56
C MET A 243 -32.73 5.16 7.47
N HIS A 244 -32.28 5.50 6.25
CA HIS A 244 -32.28 4.59 5.09
C HIS A 244 -31.04 3.70 4.94
N TYR A 245 -30.09 3.73 5.86
CA TYR A 245 -28.84 2.95 5.72
C TYR A 245 -28.86 1.69 6.58
N ILE A 246 -29.26 0.57 5.98
CA ILE A 246 -28.98 -0.76 6.54
C ILE A 246 -27.49 -1.02 6.34
N ILE A 247 -26.69 -0.74 7.36
CA ILE A 247 -25.27 -1.10 7.37
C ILE A 247 -25.18 -2.57 7.77
N ASN A 248 -24.86 -3.43 6.81
CA ASN A 248 -24.50 -4.81 7.12
C ASN A 248 -23.23 -4.81 7.98
N LEU A 249 -23.33 -5.47 9.14
CA LEU A 249 -22.20 -5.58 10.06
C LEU A 249 -21.23 -6.69 9.59
N PRO A 250 -19.92 -6.44 9.57
CA PRO A 250 -18.91 -7.46 9.32
C PRO A 250 -18.96 -8.55 10.40
N LEU A 251 -18.50 -9.76 10.08
CA LEU A 251 -18.50 -10.90 11.02
C LEU A 251 -17.85 -10.58 12.37
N ILE A 252 -16.82 -9.74 12.39
CA ILE A 252 -16.14 -9.35 13.61
C ILE A 252 -17.03 -8.55 14.58
N PHE A 253 -18.00 -7.79 14.07
CA PHE A 253 -18.98 -7.09 14.91
C PHE A 253 -19.89 -8.10 15.60
N TYR A 254 -20.42 -9.09 14.87
CA TYR A 254 -21.24 -10.14 15.47
C TYR A 254 -20.49 -10.93 16.54
N PHE A 255 -19.18 -11.14 16.36
CA PHE A 255 -18.35 -11.72 17.40
C PHE A 255 -18.35 -10.87 18.68
N PHE A 256 -18.08 -9.56 18.58
CA PHE A 256 -18.08 -8.68 19.75
C PHE A 256 -19.48 -8.50 20.38
N LEU A 257 -20.54 -8.47 19.57
CA LEU A 257 -21.91 -8.33 20.04
C LEU A 257 -22.37 -9.50 20.93
N LYS A 258 -21.74 -10.68 20.83
CA LYS A 258 -21.97 -11.80 21.77
C LYS A 258 -21.56 -11.44 23.21
N PHE A 259 -20.58 -10.56 23.37
CA PHE A 259 -20.03 -10.15 24.67
C PHE A 259 -20.48 -8.73 25.07
N ILE A 260 -20.89 -7.92 24.09
CA ILE A 260 -21.36 -6.55 24.26
C ILE A 260 -22.72 -6.44 23.57
N PRO A 261 -23.78 -7.01 24.17
CA PRO A 261 -25.11 -6.89 23.58
C PRO A 261 -25.53 -5.43 23.57
N LEU A 262 -25.95 -4.96 22.40
CA LEU A 262 -26.55 -3.63 22.26
C LEU A 262 -28.04 -3.69 22.56
N GLN A 263 -28.61 -2.56 22.97
CA GLN A 263 -30.05 -2.42 23.07
C GLN A 263 -30.70 -2.54 21.68
N GLN A 264 -31.98 -2.92 21.65
CA GLN A 264 -32.74 -2.91 20.41
C GLN A 264 -32.74 -1.49 19.83
N ASN A 265 -32.48 -1.36 18.53
CA ASN A 265 -32.38 -0.07 17.82
C ASN A 265 -31.25 0.84 18.34
N ALA A 266 -30.19 0.27 18.90
CA ALA A 266 -29.03 1.06 19.29
C ALA A 266 -28.35 1.74 18.08
N ALA A 267 -28.05 3.02 18.22
CA ALA A 267 -27.20 3.75 17.30
C ALA A 267 -25.73 3.37 17.54
N LEU A 268 -24.97 3.15 16.46
CA LEU A 268 -23.53 2.94 16.57
C LEU A 268 -22.82 4.26 16.87
N HIS A 269 -22.00 4.27 17.91
CA HIS A 269 -21.13 5.39 18.22
C HIS A 269 -20.17 5.64 17.03
N PRO A 270 -19.78 6.90 16.74
CA PRO A 270 -18.87 7.20 15.62
C PRO A 270 -17.55 6.41 15.65
N THR A 271 -17.07 6.03 16.82
CA THR A 271 -15.90 5.14 16.97
C THR A 271 -16.13 3.73 16.43
N ALA A 272 -17.32 3.16 16.63
CA ALA A 272 -17.68 1.88 16.03
C ALA A 272 -17.78 2.00 14.51
N ILE A 273 -18.32 3.12 14.01
CA ILE A 273 -18.38 3.40 12.56
C ILE A 273 -16.96 3.51 11.97
N ALA A 274 -16.03 4.19 12.64
CA ALA A 274 -14.63 4.24 12.21
C ALA A 274 -13.99 2.83 12.14
N GLY A 275 -14.28 1.98 13.11
CA GLY A 275 -13.87 0.58 13.11
C GLY A 275 -14.48 -0.22 11.94
N TRP A 276 -15.76 0.00 11.65
CA TRP A 276 -16.44 -0.60 10.49
C TRP A 276 -15.77 -0.20 9.17
N ILE A 277 -15.50 1.09 8.99
CA ILE A 277 -14.82 1.61 7.79
C ILE A 277 -13.41 1.03 7.69
N GLY A 278 -12.69 0.96 8.80
CA GLY A 278 -11.37 0.35 8.85
C GLY A 278 -11.37 -1.08 8.31
N VAL A 279 -12.27 -1.92 8.81
CA VAL A 279 -12.43 -3.30 8.34
C VAL A 279 -12.86 -3.34 6.87
N PHE A 280 -13.76 -2.46 6.45
CA PHE A 280 -14.22 -2.37 5.06
C PHE A 280 -13.08 -2.01 4.10
N VAL A 281 -12.28 -0.99 4.40
CA VAL A 281 -11.12 -0.58 3.59
C VAL A 281 -10.08 -1.69 3.55
N THR A 282 -9.79 -2.35 4.68
CA THR A 282 -8.90 -3.51 4.69
C THR A 282 -9.43 -4.64 3.80
N ALA A 283 -10.74 -4.93 3.82
CA ALA A 283 -11.34 -5.95 2.97
C ALA A 283 -11.23 -5.60 1.47
N LEU A 284 -11.46 -4.34 1.11
CA LEU A 284 -11.25 -3.85 -0.26
C LEU A 284 -9.79 -4.02 -0.69
N ASN A 285 -8.83 -3.65 0.16
CA ASN A 285 -7.41 -3.81 -0.13
C ASN A 285 -7.00 -5.28 -0.28
N LEU A 286 -7.72 -6.21 0.35
CA LEU A 286 -7.48 -7.65 0.20
C LEU A 286 -8.11 -8.28 -1.05
N LEU A 287 -8.85 -7.51 -1.86
CA LEU A 287 -9.34 -8.01 -3.14
C LEU A 287 -8.15 -8.39 -4.06
N PRO A 288 -8.25 -9.50 -4.81
CA PRO A 288 -7.17 -10.01 -5.65
C PRO A 288 -7.08 -9.25 -6.99
N MET A 289 -6.98 -7.92 -6.94
CA MET A 289 -7.06 -7.05 -8.12
C MET A 289 -5.94 -6.01 -8.15
N GLY A 290 -5.34 -5.83 -9.33
CA GLY A 290 -4.48 -4.68 -9.64
C GLY A 290 -3.32 -4.48 -8.66
N GLN A 291 -3.18 -3.26 -8.16
CA GLN A 291 -2.13 -2.84 -7.21
C GLN A 291 -2.55 -2.96 -5.74
N LEU A 292 -3.74 -3.50 -5.46
CA LEU A 292 -4.20 -3.73 -4.09
C LEU A 292 -3.34 -4.80 -3.40
N ASP A 293 -3.40 -4.80 -2.07
CA ASP A 293 -2.64 -5.70 -1.20
C ASP A 293 -2.93 -7.18 -1.51
N GLY A 294 -4.20 -7.53 -1.74
CA GLY A 294 -4.63 -8.86 -2.17
C GLY A 294 -4.04 -9.26 -3.52
N GLY A 295 -3.89 -8.30 -4.44
CA GLY A 295 -3.19 -8.51 -5.70
C GLY A 295 -1.72 -8.89 -5.52
N HIS A 296 -1.01 -8.24 -4.58
CA HIS A 296 0.36 -8.61 -4.21
C HIS A 296 0.42 -10.02 -3.62
N ILE A 297 -0.46 -10.33 -2.66
CA ILE A 297 -0.53 -11.63 -2.01
C ILE A 297 -0.77 -12.74 -3.05
N VAL A 298 -1.77 -12.59 -3.91
CA VAL A 298 -2.10 -13.60 -4.93
C VAL A 298 -0.97 -13.77 -5.94
N ARG A 299 -0.32 -12.68 -6.40
CA ARG A 299 0.87 -12.77 -7.26
C ARG A 299 2.03 -13.49 -6.59
N GLY A 300 2.23 -13.26 -5.30
CA GLY A 300 3.29 -13.91 -4.53
C GLY A 300 3.04 -15.40 -4.33
N VAL A 301 1.81 -15.78 -3.96
CA VAL A 301 1.43 -17.19 -3.70
C VAL A 301 1.31 -17.99 -5.01
N PHE A 302 0.63 -17.45 -6.02
CA PHE A 302 0.23 -18.22 -7.21
C PHE A 302 1.09 -17.95 -8.45
N GLY A 303 2.01 -16.97 -8.41
CA GLY A 303 2.91 -16.67 -9.52
C GLY A 303 2.16 -16.35 -10.81
N GLU A 304 2.50 -17.05 -11.90
CA GLU A 304 1.90 -16.81 -13.23
C GLU A 304 0.39 -17.09 -13.29
N ARG A 305 -0.14 -17.98 -12.43
CA ARG A 305 -1.57 -18.28 -12.34
C ARG A 305 -2.38 -17.14 -11.72
N ALA A 306 -1.73 -16.19 -11.05
CA ALA A 306 -2.38 -15.02 -10.46
C ALA A 306 -3.14 -14.18 -11.51
N LYS A 307 -2.68 -14.18 -12.77
CA LYS A 307 -3.34 -13.46 -13.87
C LYS A 307 -4.75 -14.00 -14.13
N GLN A 308 -4.95 -15.31 -14.03
CA GLN A 308 -6.26 -15.96 -14.22
C GLN A 308 -7.19 -15.68 -13.05
N ILE A 309 -6.68 -15.70 -11.82
CA ILE A 309 -7.45 -15.39 -10.61
C ILE A 309 -7.91 -13.93 -10.63
N SER A 310 -7.02 -13.01 -10.99
CA SER A 310 -7.33 -11.57 -11.04
C SER A 310 -8.40 -11.24 -12.11
N LEU A 311 -8.45 -12.01 -13.21
CA LEU A 311 -9.44 -11.84 -14.28
C LEU A 311 -10.85 -12.27 -13.89
N GLY A 312 -11.01 -13.18 -12.91
CA GLY A 312 -12.33 -13.60 -12.44
C GLY A 312 -13.03 -12.59 -11.53
N PHE A 313 -12.34 -11.53 -11.12
CA PHE A 313 -12.85 -10.44 -10.27
C PHE A 313 -13.07 -9.12 -11.03
N ILE A 314 -12.76 -9.08 -12.32
CA ILE A 314 -13.04 -7.97 -13.26
C ILE A 314 -14.23 -8.38 -14.11
#